data_AF-A0A6P3Z7Q7-F1
#
_entry.id   AF-A0A6P3Z7Q7-F1
#
_cell.length_a   1.000
_cell.length_b   1.000
_cell.length_c   1.000
_cell.angle_alpha   90.00
_cell.angle_beta   90.00
_cell.angle_gamma   90.00
#
_symmetry.space_group_name_H-M   'P 1'
#
loop_
_entity.id
_entity.type
_entity.pdbx_description
1 polymer ?
#
loop_
_entity_poly.entity_id
_entity_poly.type
_entity_poly.pdbx_seq_one_letter_code
_entity_poly.pdbx_strand_id
1 'polypeptide(L)'
;DRRMGVYGYPIEIQALFFMALRCALLLLKQDDVGKEFVERIVDRLHALSYHMRSYFWLDLKQLNNIYRYKTEEYSHTAVNKFNVMPDSLPDWVFDFMPTRGGYFIGNVSPAKIDFRWFCMGNCIVILSSMATPEQSAAIMDLIESRWEELVGEMPLKICYPAIESHEWRIVTGCDPKNTRWSYHNGGSWPGEHFAVH
;
A
#
# COMPACT_ATOMS: atom_id res chain seq x y z
N ASP A 1 5.05 12.67 -8.28
CA ASP A 1 5.83 13.53 -9.22
C ASP A 1 7.33 13.61 -8.87
N ARG A 2 7.74 13.43 -7.61
CA ARG A 2 9.16 13.46 -7.19
C ARG A 2 9.66 12.10 -6.68
N ARG A 3 10.98 11.95 -6.57
CA ARG A 3 11.62 10.68 -6.18
C ARG A 3 11.38 10.38 -4.70
N MET A 4 10.56 9.37 -4.40
CA MET A 4 10.17 8.97 -3.04
C MET A 4 10.21 7.46 -2.80
N GLY A 5 10.98 6.73 -3.61
CA GLY A 5 11.07 5.27 -3.51
C GLY A 5 9.82 4.51 -3.97
N VAL A 6 8.87 5.19 -4.61
CA VAL A 6 7.59 4.64 -5.11
C VAL A 6 7.68 4.02 -6.51
N TYR A 7 8.84 3.48 -6.88
CA TYR A 7 9.03 2.78 -8.17
C TYR A 7 8.56 1.33 -8.07
N GLY A 8 8.30 0.64 -9.19
CA GLY A 8 7.82 -0.75 -9.18
C GLY A 8 6.30 -0.83 -9.07
N TYR A 9 5.78 -1.41 -7.98
CA TYR A 9 4.36 -1.68 -7.81
C TYR A 9 3.76 -0.93 -6.62
N PRO A 10 3.76 0.42 -6.62
CA PRO A 10 3.21 1.18 -5.50
C PRO A 10 1.71 0.98 -5.36
N ILE A 11 1.23 0.84 -4.11
CA ILE A 11 -0.17 0.58 -3.76
C ILE A 11 -1.14 1.57 -4.40
N GLU A 12 -0.79 2.86 -4.49
CA GLU A 12 -1.63 3.89 -5.09
C GLU A 12 -1.95 3.60 -6.56
N ILE A 13 -0.94 3.19 -7.33
CA ILE A 13 -1.12 2.86 -8.75
C ILE A 13 -1.91 1.57 -8.90
N GLN A 14 -1.64 0.56 -8.08
CA GLN A 14 -2.39 -0.71 -8.14
C GLN A 14 -3.87 -0.51 -7.77
N ALA A 15 -4.15 0.29 -6.74
CA ALA A 15 -5.50 0.61 -6.29
C ALA A 15 -6.27 1.43 -7.34
N LEU A 16 -5.65 2.48 -7.90
CA LEU A 16 -6.23 3.26 -8.99
C LEU A 16 -6.48 2.41 -10.24
N PHE A 17 -5.52 1.55 -10.60
CA PHE A 17 -5.65 0.67 -11.76
C PHE A 17 -6.83 -0.28 -11.59
N PHE A 18 -6.97 -0.91 -10.42
CA PHE A 18 -8.12 -1.76 -10.12
C PHE A 18 -9.44 -1.00 -10.18
N MET A 19 -9.52 0.19 -9.58
CA MET A 19 -10.72 1.03 -9.64
C MET A 19 -11.08 1.38 -11.09
N ALA A 20 -10.08 1.77 -11.89
CA ALA A 20 -10.28 2.09 -13.30
C ALA A 20 -10.76 0.88 -14.11
N LEU A 21 -10.22 -0.32 -13.88
CA LEU A 21 -10.68 -1.56 -14.52
C LEU A 21 -12.14 -1.87 -14.17
N ARG A 22 -12.55 -1.69 -12.90
CA ARG A 22 -13.95 -1.84 -12.49
C ARG A 22 -14.86 -0.83 -13.17
N CYS A 23 -14.45 0.43 -13.25
CA CYS A 23 -15.21 1.46 -13.96
C CYS A 23 -15.29 1.15 -15.46
N ALA A 24 -14.23 0.65 -16.08
CA ALA A 24 -14.21 0.29 -17.49
C ALA A 24 -15.26 -0.79 -17.83
N LEU A 25 -15.47 -1.78 -16.96
CA LEU A 25 -16.53 -2.78 -17.16
C LEU A 25 -17.94 -2.17 -17.26
N LEU A 26 -18.19 -1.05 -16.56
CA LEU A 26 -19.47 -0.35 -16.60
C LEU A 26 -19.62 0.54 -17.84
N LEU A 27 -18.50 1.00 -18.42
CA LEU A 27 -18.49 1.98 -19.50
C LEU A 27 -18.29 1.35 -20.90
N LEU A 28 -17.73 0.14 -20.96
CA LEU A 28 -17.47 -0.55 -22.22
C LEU A 28 -18.77 -1.02 -22.89
N LYS A 29 -18.84 -0.78 -24.20
CA LYS A 29 -19.91 -1.32 -25.05
C LYS A 29 -19.75 -2.84 -25.16
N GLN A 30 -20.88 -3.53 -25.30
CA GLN A 30 -20.94 -4.99 -25.39
C GLN A 30 -20.94 -5.49 -26.85
N ASP A 31 -20.20 -4.81 -27.72
CA ASP A 31 -19.92 -5.29 -29.08
C ASP A 31 -18.81 -6.36 -29.05
N ASP A 32 -18.53 -6.99 -30.19
CA ASP A 32 -17.61 -8.15 -30.21
C ASP A 32 -16.18 -7.79 -29.80
N VAL A 33 -15.73 -6.56 -30.11
CA VAL A 33 -14.44 -6.03 -29.63
C VAL A 33 -14.50 -5.74 -28.12
N GLY A 34 -15.60 -5.14 -27.64
CA GLY A 34 -15.81 -4.86 -26.22
C GLY A 34 -15.86 -6.11 -25.35
N LYS A 35 -16.45 -7.21 -25.84
CA LYS A 35 -16.48 -8.50 -25.13
C LYS A 35 -15.07 -9.07 -24.89
N GLU A 36 -14.18 -9.00 -25.88
CA GLU A 36 -12.78 -9.42 -25.69
C GLU A 36 -12.08 -8.60 -24.59
N PHE A 37 -12.31 -7.28 -24.57
CA PHE A 37 -11.76 -6.44 -23.50
C PHE A 37 -12.36 -6.75 -22.14
N VAL A 38 -13.67 -7.02 -22.06
CA VAL A 38 -14.36 -7.39 -20.82
C VAL A 38 -13.73 -8.65 -20.22
N GLU A 39 -13.51 -9.70 -21.03
CA GLU A 39 -12.88 -10.94 -20.56
C GLU A 39 -11.47 -10.68 -19.98
N ARG A 40 -10.64 -9.93 -20.71
CA ARG A 40 -9.28 -9.58 -20.27
C ARG A 40 -9.28 -8.73 -19.00
N ILE A 41 -10.26 -7.84 -18.85
CA ILE A 41 -10.41 -7.01 -17.65
C ILE A 41 -10.81 -7.87 -16.45
N VAL A 42 -11.76 -8.79 -16.62
CA VAL A 42 -12.21 -9.71 -15.55
C VAL A 42 -11.05 -10.59 -15.07
N ASP A 43 -10.28 -11.18 -15.98
CA ASP A 43 -9.10 -11.98 -15.63
C ASP A 43 -8.06 -11.17 -14.86
N ARG A 44 -7.81 -9.92 -15.29
CA ARG A 44 -6.89 -9.03 -14.60
C ARG A 44 -7.41 -8.62 -13.22
N LEU A 45 -8.71 -8.35 -13.07
CA LEU A 45 -9.33 -8.01 -11.79
C LEU A 45 -9.23 -9.17 -10.80
N HIS A 46 -9.43 -10.41 -11.24
CA HIS A 46 -9.25 -11.60 -10.39
C HIS A 46 -7.80 -11.74 -9.94
N ALA A 47 -6.84 -11.70 -10.87
CA ALA A 47 -5.43 -11.82 -10.57
C ALA A 47 -4.94 -10.69 -9.64
N LEU A 48 -5.35 -9.45 -9.90
CA LEU A 48 -4.97 -8.29 -9.09
C LEU A 48 -5.59 -8.37 -7.70
N SER A 49 -6.87 -8.73 -7.57
CA SER A 49 -7.51 -8.93 -6.26
C SER A 49 -6.76 -9.95 -5.42
N TYR A 50 -6.45 -11.11 -6.00
CA TYR A 50 -5.70 -12.15 -5.31
C TYR A 50 -4.31 -11.66 -4.89
N HIS A 51 -3.58 -11.03 -5.80
CA HIS A 51 -2.23 -10.54 -5.53
C HIS A 51 -2.20 -9.49 -4.42
N MET A 52 -3.08 -8.48 -4.49
CA MET A 52 -3.13 -7.41 -3.50
C MET A 52 -3.54 -7.94 -2.13
N ARG A 53 -4.60 -8.74 -2.05
CA ARG A 53 -5.10 -9.27 -0.75
C ARG A 53 -4.12 -10.26 -0.10
N SER A 54 -3.33 -10.97 -0.89
CA SER A 54 -2.43 -12.01 -0.37
C SER A 54 -1.04 -11.46 -0.01
N TYR A 55 -0.53 -10.50 -0.79
CA TYR A 55 0.87 -10.09 -0.69
C TYR A 55 1.08 -8.65 -0.24
N PHE A 56 0.12 -7.75 -0.48
CA PHE A 56 0.20 -6.38 0.01
C PHE A 56 -0.41 -6.21 1.40
N TRP A 57 -1.29 -7.13 1.82
CA TRP A 57 -1.93 -7.06 3.12
C TRP A 57 -0.93 -7.33 4.26
N LEU A 58 -0.91 -6.44 5.24
CA LEU A 58 -0.12 -6.56 6.45
C LEU A 58 -0.98 -6.29 7.68
N ASP A 59 -1.06 -7.30 8.55
CA ASP A 59 -1.58 -7.21 9.92
C ASP A 59 -0.55 -7.84 10.86
N LEU A 60 -0.80 -7.83 12.18
CA LEU A 60 0.12 -8.41 13.15
C LEU A 60 0.42 -9.90 12.89
N LYS A 61 -0.56 -10.66 12.37
CA LYS A 61 -0.36 -12.08 12.06
C LYS A 61 0.58 -12.23 10.87
N GLN A 62 0.40 -11.46 9.81
CA GLN A 62 1.27 -11.49 8.64
C GLN A 62 2.66 -10.95 8.94
N LEU A 63 2.77 -9.89 9.75
CA LEU A 63 4.06 -9.38 10.22
C LEU A 63 4.85 -10.47 10.95
N ASN A 64 4.21 -11.20 11.86
CA ASN A 64 4.81 -12.33 12.56
C ASN A 64 5.20 -13.48 11.62
N ASN A 65 4.45 -13.72 10.54
CA ASN A 65 4.81 -14.71 9.54
C ASN A 65 6.06 -14.28 8.76
N ILE A 66 6.12 -13.02 8.29
CA ILE A 66 7.26 -12.47 7.54
C ILE A 66 8.53 -12.48 8.40
N TYR A 67 8.42 -12.11 9.69
CA TYR A 67 9.53 -12.17 10.63
C TYR A 67 10.13 -13.57 10.78
N ARG A 68 9.35 -14.63 10.49
CA ARG A 68 9.76 -16.04 10.60
C ARG A 68 10.05 -16.69 9.25
N TYR A 69 10.11 -15.90 8.17
CA TYR A 69 10.43 -16.45 6.85
C TYR A 69 11.79 -17.10 6.84
N LYS A 70 11.87 -18.21 6.10
CA LYS A 70 13.14 -18.74 5.64
C LYS A 70 13.50 -18.06 4.31
N THR A 71 14.78 -17.81 4.12
CA THR A 71 15.31 -17.24 2.87
C THR A 71 15.66 -18.36 1.89
N GLU A 72 15.82 -18.02 0.61
CA GLU A 72 16.28 -18.93 -0.45
C GLU A 72 15.36 -20.13 -0.72
N GLU A 73 14.05 -19.95 -0.47
CA GLU A 73 13.04 -20.96 -0.81
C GLU A 73 12.81 -21.01 -2.33
N TYR A 74 13.31 -22.05 -3.00
CA TYR A 74 13.10 -22.27 -4.43
C TYR A 74 12.06 -23.37 -4.67
N SER A 75 10.77 -23.01 -4.63
CA SER A 75 9.67 -23.91 -5.00
C SER A 75 8.39 -23.16 -5.36
N HIS A 76 7.49 -23.79 -6.11
CA HIS A 76 6.13 -23.26 -6.35
C HIS A 76 5.29 -23.17 -5.06
N THR A 77 5.66 -23.94 -4.04
CA THR A 77 5.03 -23.99 -2.72
C THR A 77 5.74 -23.10 -1.68
N ALA A 78 6.68 -22.26 -2.11
CA ALA A 78 7.41 -21.37 -1.22
C ALA A 78 6.46 -20.40 -0.50
N VAL A 79 6.68 -20.21 0.79
CA VAL A 79 5.95 -19.24 1.61
C VAL A 79 6.53 -17.85 1.35
N ASN A 80 7.86 -17.75 1.29
CA ASN A 80 8.57 -16.50 1.01
C ASN A 80 8.72 -16.25 -0.51
N LYS A 81 7.59 -16.03 -1.21
CA LYS A 81 7.56 -15.91 -2.67
C LYS A 81 8.40 -14.78 -3.26
N PHE A 82 8.69 -13.75 -2.47
CA PHE A 82 9.50 -12.59 -2.90
C PHE A 82 10.92 -12.63 -2.35
N ASN A 83 11.32 -13.71 -1.66
CA ASN A 83 12.63 -13.83 -1.02
C ASN A 83 12.97 -12.62 -0.13
N VAL A 84 11.99 -12.18 0.67
CA VAL A 84 12.14 -11.09 1.63
C VAL A 84 13.07 -11.54 2.75
N MET A 85 14.05 -10.73 3.08
CA MET A 85 14.94 -10.97 4.22
C MET A 85 14.24 -10.50 5.51
N PRO A 86 13.99 -11.37 6.50
CA PRO A 86 13.36 -10.94 7.76
C PRO A 86 14.12 -9.81 8.46
N ASP A 87 15.45 -9.85 8.40
CA ASP A 87 16.35 -8.83 8.96
C ASP A 87 16.23 -7.46 8.26
N SER A 88 15.50 -7.38 7.15
CA SER A 88 15.22 -6.12 6.45
C SER A 88 13.93 -5.44 6.92
N LEU A 89 13.19 -6.04 7.85
CA LEU A 89 12.02 -5.43 8.49
C LEU A 89 12.46 -4.19 9.28
N PRO A 90 11.91 -3.00 9.02
CA PRO A 90 12.22 -1.81 9.80
C PRO A 90 11.67 -1.92 11.23
N ASP A 91 12.47 -1.55 12.23
CA ASP A 91 12.10 -1.64 13.65
C ASP A 91 10.78 -0.94 13.98
N TRP A 92 10.52 0.23 13.36
CA TRP A 92 9.31 1.00 13.58
C TRP A 92 8.02 0.22 13.26
N VAL A 93 8.07 -0.76 12.36
CA VAL A 93 6.88 -1.53 11.95
C VAL A 93 6.33 -2.35 13.11
N PHE A 94 7.20 -2.88 13.98
CA PHE A 94 6.78 -3.67 15.13
C PHE A 94 6.07 -2.80 16.17
N ASP A 95 6.58 -1.59 16.41
CA ASP A 95 5.97 -0.65 17.35
C ASP A 95 4.70 0.00 16.79
N PHE A 96 4.64 0.19 15.46
CA PHE A 96 3.50 0.78 14.77
C PHE A 96 2.32 -0.19 14.60
N MET A 97 2.57 -1.48 14.37
CA MET A 97 1.50 -2.45 14.12
C MET A 97 0.65 -2.70 15.38
N PRO A 98 -0.66 -2.34 15.40
CA PRO A 98 -1.53 -2.60 16.55
C PRO A 98 -1.91 -4.08 16.65
N THR A 99 -2.48 -4.48 17.79
CA THR A 99 -3.03 -5.83 17.99
C THR A 99 -4.29 -6.08 17.14
N ARG A 100 -5.06 -5.02 16.88
CA ARG A 100 -6.22 -5.00 15.99
C ARG A 100 -6.00 -3.95 14.91
N GLY A 101 -6.08 -4.38 13.67
CA GLY A 101 -5.91 -3.54 12.51
C GLY A 101 -4.89 -4.08 11.52
N GLY A 102 -4.77 -3.41 10.39
CA GLY A 102 -3.86 -3.76 9.32
C GLY A 102 -4.02 -2.83 8.13
N TYR A 103 -3.11 -2.90 7.17
CA TYR A 103 -3.13 -2.06 5.98
C TYR A 103 -2.49 -2.74 4.79
N PHE A 104 -2.67 -2.14 3.62
CA PHE A 104 -1.91 -2.50 2.43
C PHE A 104 -0.60 -1.71 2.40
N ILE A 105 0.52 -2.45 2.41
CA ILE A 105 1.88 -1.88 2.39
C ILE A 105 2.14 -1.09 1.10
N GLY A 106 3.11 -0.19 1.16
CA GLY A 106 3.41 0.72 0.07
C GLY A 106 3.83 0.06 -1.22
N ASN A 107 4.59 -1.04 -1.15
CA ASN A 107 5.14 -1.70 -2.34
C ASN A 107 5.57 -3.14 -2.06
N VAL A 108 5.43 -4.01 -3.05
CA VAL A 108 5.97 -5.38 -3.06
C VAL A 108 6.76 -5.57 -4.34
N SER A 109 8.04 -5.92 -4.21
CA SER A 109 8.93 -6.25 -5.34
C SER A 109 9.83 -7.43 -4.96
N PRO A 110 10.44 -8.12 -5.93
CA PRO A 110 11.43 -9.15 -5.63
C PRO A 110 12.54 -8.63 -4.71
N ALA A 111 12.78 -9.34 -3.59
CA ALA A 111 13.73 -9.01 -2.54
C ALA A 111 13.54 -7.65 -1.83
N LYS A 112 12.44 -6.94 -2.09
CA LYS A 112 12.19 -5.63 -1.48
C LYS A 112 10.72 -5.39 -1.20
N ILE A 113 10.39 -5.14 0.06
CA ILE A 113 9.08 -4.66 0.49
C ILE A 113 9.23 -3.25 1.06
N ASP A 114 8.33 -2.36 0.66
CA ASP A 114 8.17 -1.05 1.28
C ASP A 114 7.00 -1.10 2.26
N PHE A 115 7.32 -1.16 3.55
CA PHE A 115 6.33 -1.26 4.62
C PHE A 115 5.60 0.03 4.90
N ARG A 116 5.99 1.18 4.32
CA ARG A 116 5.34 2.45 4.63
C ARG A 116 3.83 2.39 4.32
N TRP A 117 3.04 2.99 5.20
CA TRP A 117 1.62 3.20 4.98
C TRP A 117 1.42 4.37 4.01
N PHE A 118 0.55 4.23 3.02
CA PHE A 118 0.17 5.30 2.09
C PHE A 118 -1.33 5.52 2.17
N CYS A 119 -1.73 6.76 2.47
CA CYS A 119 -3.13 7.11 2.72
C CYS A 119 -3.99 6.86 1.49
N MET A 120 -3.63 7.44 0.34
CA MET A 120 -4.47 7.39 -0.85
C MET A 120 -4.68 5.95 -1.33
N GLY A 121 -3.62 5.13 -1.30
CA GLY A 121 -3.70 3.71 -1.66
C GLY A 121 -4.69 2.95 -0.78
N ASN A 122 -4.58 3.11 0.54
CA ASN A 122 -5.45 2.45 1.51
C ASN A 122 -6.91 2.95 1.43
N CYS A 123 -7.14 4.23 1.14
CA CYS A 123 -8.49 4.74 0.89
C CYS A 123 -9.11 4.14 -0.38
N ILE A 124 -8.36 4.11 -1.49
CA ILE A 124 -8.89 3.65 -2.79
C ILE A 124 -9.16 2.15 -2.77
N VAL A 125 -8.36 1.32 -2.09
CA VAL A 125 -8.67 -0.11 -1.99
C VAL A 125 -9.98 -0.40 -1.25
N ILE A 126 -10.36 0.45 -0.28
CA ILE A 126 -11.68 0.40 0.38
C ILE A 126 -12.77 0.84 -0.62
N LEU A 127 -12.63 2.04 -1.20
CA LEU A 127 -13.65 2.64 -2.09
C LEU A 127 -13.91 1.78 -3.34
N SER A 128 -12.88 1.15 -3.88
CA SER A 128 -12.97 0.27 -5.03
C SER A 128 -13.41 -1.16 -4.70
N SER A 129 -13.71 -1.46 -3.44
CA SER A 129 -14.01 -2.81 -2.91
C SER A 129 -12.94 -3.86 -3.24
N MET A 130 -11.68 -3.42 -3.41
CA MET A 130 -10.56 -4.33 -3.54
C MET A 130 -10.28 -5.00 -2.20
N ALA A 131 -10.26 -4.24 -1.10
CA ALA A 131 -10.17 -4.77 0.25
C ALA A 131 -11.43 -5.58 0.58
N THR A 132 -11.28 -6.69 1.32
CA THR A 132 -12.46 -7.38 1.88
C THR A 132 -13.12 -6.50 2.96
N PRO A 133 -14.36 -6.79 3.38
CA PRO A 133 -14.99 -6.05 4.49
C PRO A 133 -14.15 -6.08 5.76
N GLU A 134 -13.51 -7.21 6.07
CA GLU A 134 -12.65 -7.38 7.24
C GLU A 134 -11.37 -6.55 7.12
N GLN A 135 -10.73 -6.54 5.94
CA GLN A 135 -9.57 -5.70 5.68
C GLN A 135 -9.91 -4.21 5.75
N SER A 136 -11.08 -3.83 5.25
CA SER A 136 -11.56 -2.44 5.30
C SER A 136 -11.78 -2.00 6.75
N ALA A 137 -12.45 -2.84 7.56
CA ALA A 137 -12.61 -2.58 8.98
C ALA A 137 -11.26 -2.53 9.71
N ALA A 138 -10.31 -3.42 9.38
CA ALA A 138 -8.99 -3.43 9.97
C ALA A 138 -8.14 -2.19 9.60
N ILE A 139 -8.33 -1.60 8.41
CA ILE A 139 -7.73 -0.31 8.07
C ILE A 139 -8.30 0.81 8.95
N MET A 140 -9.60 0.80 9.21
CA MET A 140 -10.23 1.77 10.10
C MET A 140 -9.76 1.59 11.55
N ASP A 141 -9.72 0.35 12.06
CA ASP A 141 -9.17 0.02 13.39
C ASP A 141 -7.71 0.51 13.51
N LEU A 142 -6.89 0.37 12.46
CA LEU A 142 -5.53 0.89 12.42
C LEU A 142 -5.51 2.43 12.55
N ILE A 143 -6.29 3.13 11.73
CA ILE A 143 -6.35 4.60 11.73
C ILE A 143 -6.79 5.13 13.09
N GLU A 144 -7.78 4.49 13.72
CA GLU A 144 -8.22 4.84 15.07
C GLU A 144 -7.13 4.59 16.12
N SER A 145 -6.44 3.45 16.04
CA SER A 145 -5.37 3.09 17.00
C SER A 145 -4.10 3.93 16.85
N ARG A 146 -3.82 4.44 15.65
CA ARG A 146 -2.62 5.23 15.29
C ARG A 146 -2.99 6.63 14.82
N TRP A 147 -4.02 7.19 15.46
CA TRP A 147 -4.57 8.48 15.07
C TRP A 147 -3.52 9.60 15.12
N GLU A 148 -2.72 9.65 16.18
CA GLU A 148 -1.67 10.67 16.33
C GLU A 148 -0.59 10.57 15.24
N GLU A 149 -0.21 9.35 14.86
CA GLU A 149 0.81 9.12 13.84
C GLU A 149 0.31 9.39 12.41
N LEU A 150 -0.92 8.99 12.09
CA LEU A 150 -1.49 9.03 10.74
C LEU A 150 -2.30 10.29 10.43
N VAL A 151 -2.85 10.93 11.47
CA VAL A 151 -3.68 12.14 11.37
C VAL A 151 -3.02 13.28 12.14
N GLY A 152 -2.78 13.08 13.44
CA GLY A 152 -2.34 14.14 14.36
C GLY A 152 -3.31 15.33 14.35
N GLU A 153 -2.77 16.54 14.49
CA GLU A 153 -3.57 17.78 14.48
C GLU A 153 -4.04 18.21 13.08
N MET A 154 -3.49 17.61 12.01
CA MET A 154 -3.80 18.00 10.63
C MET A 154 -4.04 16.76 9.74
N PRO A 155 -5.30 16.42 9.45
CA PRO A 155 -5.64 15.33 8.55
C PRO A 155 -5.20 15.65 7.10
N LEU A 156 -4.69 14.72 6.30
CA LEU A 156 -4.18 13.37 6.61
C LEU A 156 -2.72 13.28 6.18
N LYS A 157 -1.90 12.46 6.85
CA LYS A 157 -0.53 12.18 6.38
C LYS A 157 -0.60 11.51 5.00
N ILE A 158 0.25 11.93 4.06
CA ILE A 158 0.33 11.28 2.74
C ILE A 158 0.92 9.87 2.84
N CYS A 159 1.95 9.70 3.66
CA CYS A 159 2.54 8.41 3.99
C CYS A 159 3.11 8.42 5.41
N TYR A 160 3.35 7.24 5.98
CA TYR A 160 3.99 7.09 7.28
C TYR A 160 4.92 5.87 7.31
N PRO A 161 6.09 5.96 7.98
CA PRO A 161 6.72 7.17 8.51
C PRO A 161 7.42 8.00 7.41
N ALA A 162 7.99 9.14 7.78
CA ALA A 162 8.94 9.86 6.95
C ALA A 162 10.28 9.11 6.86
N ILE A 163 10.91 9.19 5.70
CA ILE A 163 12.27 8.72 5.47
C ILE A 163 13.26 9.75 6.05
N GLU A 164 14.27 9.26 6.78
CA GLU A 164 15.23 10.10 7.50
C GLU A 164 16.70 9.77 7.15
N SER A 165 17.60 10.69 7.52
CA SER A 165 19.05 10.47 7.55
C SER A 165 19.64 9.85 6.27
N HIS A 166 20.24 8.66 6.38
CA HIS A 166 20.92 8.00 5.26
C HIS A 166 19.94 7.51 4.19
N GLU A 167 18.80 6.98 4.64
CA GLU A 167 17.74 6.52 3.75
C GLU A 167 17.19 7.69 2.94
N TRP A 168 17.05 8.87 3.54
CA TRP A 168 16.57 10.07 2.84
C TRP A 168 17.52 10.45 1.69
N ARG A 169 18.84 10.43 1.94
CA ARG A 169 19.85 10.75 0.92
C ARG A 169 19.76 9.76 -0.26
N ILE A 170 19.64 8.47 0.04
CA ILE A 170 19.62 7.40 -0.98
C ILE A 170 18.30 7.38 -1.75
N VAL A 171 17.18 7.36 -1.03
CA VAL A 171 15.85 7.15 -1.63
C VAL A 171 15.42 8.39 -2.40
N THR A 172 15.59 9.58 -1.82
CA THR A 172 15.12 10.83 -2.44
C THR A 172 16.16 11.46 -3.35
N GLY A 173 17.44 11.13 -3.20
CA GLY A 173 18.53 11.82 -3.90
C GLY A 173 18.84 13.18 -3.29
N CYS A 174 18.78 13.29 -1.96
CA CYS A 174 18.94 14.54 -1.20
C CYS A 174 17.94 15.63 -1.61
N ASP A 175 16.68 15.27 -1.84
CA ASP A 175 15.68 16.18 -2.38
C ASP A 175 15.20 17.21 -1.34
N PRO A 176 15.51 18.52 -1.50
CA PRO A 176 15.26 19.53 -0.47
C PRO A 176 13.78 19.86 -0.23
N LYS A 177 12.83 19.50 -1.12
CA LYS A 177 11.39 19.68 -0.79
C LYS A 177 10.79 18.53 0.02
N ASN A 178 11.41 17.36 -0.05
CA ASN A 178 10.98 16.15 0.63
C ASN A 178 11.81 15.90 1.89
N THR A 179 12.11 16.96 2.66
CA THR A 179 12.74 16.84 3.98
C THR A 179 11.84 16.07 4.95
N ARG A 180 12.34 15.77 6.14
CA ARG A 180 11.61 15.04 7.18
C ARG A 180 10.23 15.67 7.45
N TRP A 181 9.17 14.87 7.35
CA TRP A 181 7.76 15.27 7.55
C TRP A 181 7.28 16.42 6.63
N SER A 182 7.87 16.56 5.45
CA SER A 182 7.57 17.62 4.48
C SER A 182 7.09 17.06 3.15
N TYR A 183 6.13 17.77 2.53
CA TYR A 183 5.62 17.48 1.19
C TYR A 183 5.26 15.99 1.04
N HIS A 184 5.87 15.25 0.11
CA HIS A 184 5.57 13.82 -0.05
C HIS A 184 6.18 12.91 1.03
N ASN A 185 7.14 13.40 1.82
CA ASN A 185 7.86 12.62 2.82
C ASN A 185 7.19 12.75 4.20
N GLY A 186 5.96 12.23 4.31
CA GLY A 186 5.19 12.28 5.55
C GLY A 186 4.56 13.64 5.87
N GLY A 187 4.42 14.53 4.90
CA GLY A 187 3.63 15.75 5.08
C GLY A 187 2.15 15.43 5.31
N SER A 188 1.46 16.31 6.04
CA SER A 188 -0.01 16.31 6.09
C SER A 188 -0.57 17.06 4.88
N TRP A 189 -1.46 16.43 4.15
CA TRP A 189 -2.12 16.98 2.97
C TRP A 189 -3.60 17.10 3.29
N PRO A 190 -4.08 18.26 3.79
CA PRO A 190 -5.49 18.52 3.82
C PRO A 190 -5.91 18.60 2.35
N GLY A 191 -6.55 17.53 1.83
CA GLY A 191 -7.05 17.56 0.45
C GLY A 191 -7.85 18.85 0.28
N GLU A 192 -7.59 19.62 -0.79
CA GLU A 192 -7.99 21.03 -0.95
C GLU A 192 -9.49 21.34 -0.66
N HIS A 193 -10.35 20.33 -0.45
CA HIS A 193 -11.77 20.48 -0.14
C HIS A 193 -12.39 19.46 0.85
N PHE A 194 -11.64 18.70 1.66
CA PHE A 194 -12.26 17.82 2.68
C PHE A 194 -12.51 18.48 4.05
N ALA A 195 -12.24 19.79 4.18
CA ALA A 195 -12.79 20.60 5.25
C ALA A 195 -14.26 20.92 4.91
N VAL A 196 -15.18 20.10 5.41
CA VAL A 196 -16.56 20.54 5.60
C VAL A 196 -16.53 21.59 6.71
N HIS A 197 -17.08 22.77 6.41
CA HIS A 197 -17.24 23.90 7.32
C HIS A 197 -17.87 23.52 8.67
#